data_AF-A0A1A3PRQ1-F1
#
_entry.id   AF-A0A1A3PRQ1-F1
#
_cell.length_a   1.000
_cell.length_b   1.000
_cell.length_c   1.000
_cell.angle_alpha   90.00
_cell.angle_beta   90.00
_cell.angle_gamma   90.00
#
_symmetry.space_group_name_H-M   'P 1'
#
loop_
_entity.id
_entity.type
_entity.pdbx_description
1 polymer ?
#
loop_
_entity_poly.entity_id
_entity_poly.type
_entity_poly.pdbx_seq_one_letter_code
_entity_poly.pdbx_strand_id
1 'polypeptide(L)' 'MSRTEIPHPAVVVGIDGSQAALRAAEWAVDEAVSREIPLRLVHTIPAQVEPAPSAPSAT' A
#
# COMPACT_ATOMS: atom_id res chain seq x y z
N MET A 1 -27.65 -1.16 1.70
CA MET A 1 -27.04 -0.17 2.60
C MET A 1 -25.95 -0.87 3.39
N SER A 2 -24.77 -1.07 2.80
CA SER A 2 -23.69 -1.80 3.47
C SER A 2 -23.13 -0.92 4.57
N ARG A 3 -23.31 -1.40 5.82
CA ARG A 3 -22.73 -0.82 7.03
C ARG A 3 -21.23 -0.71 6.81
N THR A 4 -20.68 0.49 6.89
CA THR A 4 -19.23 0.73 6.88
C THR A 4 -18.58 -0.20 7.90
N GLU A 5 -17.94 -1.28 7.43
CA GLU A 5 -17.11 -2.10 8.30
C GLU A 5 -15.93 -1.22 8.71
N ILE A 6 -15.87 -0.87 10.00
CA ILE A 6 -14.71 -0.18 10.54
C ILE A 6 -13.54 -1.16 10.37
N PRO A 7 -12.50 -0.80 9.60
CA PRO A 7 -11.37 -1.68 9.43
C PRO A 7 -10.81 -2.03 10.81
N HIS A 8 -10.60 -3.32 11.06
CA HIS A 8 -9.92 -3.75 12.28
C HIS A 8 -8.55 -3.05 12.34
N PRO A 9 -8.15 -2.55 13.51
CA PRO A 9 -6.89 -1.84 13.65
C PRO A 9 -5.73 -2.74 13.21
N ALA A 10 -4.82 -2.18 12.43
CA ALA A 10 -3.65 -2.87 11.90
C ALA A 10 -2.48 -1.89 11.77
N VAL A 11 -1.25 -2.38 11.94
CA VAL A 11 -0.06 -1.64 11.52
C VAL A 11 0.12 -1.86 10.03
N VAL A 12 0.26 -0.78 9.26
CA VAL A 12 0.45 -0.83 7.80
C VAL A 12 1.83 -0.29 7.46
N VAL A 13 2.60 -1.03 6.66
CA VAL A 13 3.93 -0.63 6.21
C VAL A 13 4.08 -0.79 4.71
N GLY A 14 4.67 0.23 4.07
CA GLY A 14 4.99 0.23 2.65
C GLY A 14 6.33 -0.45 2.38
N ILE A 15 6.38 -1.30 1.34
CA ILE A 15 7.58 -1.99 0.88
C ILE A 15 7.86 -1.52 -0.55
N ASP A 16 9.08 -1.06 -0.84
CA ASP A 16 9.53 -0.67 -2.19
C ASP A 16 10.87 -1.33 -2.58
N GLY A 17 11.41 -2.21 -1.74
CA GLY A 17 12.70 -2.88 -1.95
C GLY A 17 13.91 -2.11 -1.46
N SER A 18 13.74 -0.89 -0.95
CA SER A 18 14.83 -0.11 -0.36
C SER A 18 15.22 -0.61 1.05
N GLN A 19 16.44 -0.27 1.48
CA GLN A 19 16.87 -0.51 2.86
C GLN A 19 16.03 0.27 3.88
N ALA A 20 15.51 1.44 3.50
CA ALA A 20 14.62 2.22 4.35
C ALA A 20 13.30 1.48 4.60
N ALA A 21 12.71 0.87 3.57
CA ALA A 21 11.52 0.06 3.70
C ALA A 21 11.75 -1.18 4.58
N LEU A 22 12.93 -1.81 4.50
CA LEU A 22 13.27 -2.94 5.38
C LEU A 22 13.30 -2.51 6.85
N ARG A 23 13.97 -1.40 7.17
CA ARG A 23 14.02 -0.84 8.53
C ARG A 23 12.64 -0.44 9.04
N ALA A 24 11.79 0.09 8.17
CA ALA A 24 10.41 0.39 8.52
C ALA A 24 9.60 -0.88 8.81
N ALA A 25 9.83 -1.96 8.06
CA ALA A 25 9.19 -3.25 8.30
C ALA A 25 9.59 -3.88 9.64
N GLU A 26 10.87 -3.80 10.02
CA GLU A 26 11.35 -4.25 11.33
C GLU A 26 10.61 -3.55 12.47
N TRP A 27 10.54 -2.20 12.43
CA TRP A 27 9.79 -1.44 13.42
C TRP A 27 8.29 -1.78 13.43
N ALA A 28 7.69 -1.96 12.24
CA ALA A 28 6.27 -2.27 12.13
C ALA A 28 5.92 -3.65 12.72
N VAL A 29 6.84 -4.62 12.65
CA VAL A 29 6.71 -5.92 13.32
C VAL A 29 6.66 -5.72 14.83
N ASP A 30 7.63 -4.99 15.39
CA ASP A 30 7.69 -4.75 16.84
C ASP A 30 6.41 -4.06 17.35
N GLU A 31 5.89 -3.08 16.61
CA GLU A 31 4.65 -2.39 16.96
C GLU A 31 3.40 -3.28 16.85
N ALA A 32 3.30 -4.10 15.80
CA ALA A 32 2.17 -5.01 15.63
C ALA A 32 2.12 -6.05 16.75
N VAL A 33 3.29 -6.58 17.12
CA VAL A 33 3.46 -7.51 18.25
C VAL A 33 3.09 -6.83 19.57
N SER A 34 3.62 -5.63 19.82
CA SER A 34 3.36 -4.89 21.07
C SER A 34 1.88 -4.57 21.28
N ARG A 35 1.11 -4.42 20.21
CA ARG A 35 -0.30 -4.02 20.24
C ARG A 35 -1.26 -5.19 20.06
N GLU A 36 -0.75 -6.39 19.81
CA GLU A 36 -1.53 -7.59 19.48
C GLU A 36 -2.52 -7.36 18.31
N ILE A 37 -2.09 -6.61 17.29
CA ILE A 37 -2.90 -6.33 16.09
C ILE A 37 -2.23 -6.84 14.82
N PRO A 38 -3.00 -7.11 13.74
CA PRO A 38 -2.43 -7.55 12.47
C PRO A 38 -1.42 -6.55 11.89
N LEU A 39 -0.39 -7.11 11.22
CA LEU A 39 0.54 -6.37 10.37
C LEU A 39 0.15 -6.54 8.89
N ARG A 40 0.14 -5.45 8.12
CA ARG A 40 -0.13 -5.46 6.68
C ARG A 40 1.01 -4.81 5.90
N LEU A 41 1.63 -5.58 5.02
CA LEU A 41 2.64 -5.11 4.07
C LEU A 41 1.97 -4.70 2.77
N VAL A 42 2.34 -3.54 2.23
CA VAL A 42 1.80 -3.00 0.97
C VAL A 42 2.95 -2.65 0.04
N HIS A 43 2.91 -3.15 -1.19
CA HIS A 43 3.85 -2.80 -2.24
C HIS A 43 3.13 -2.07 -3.37
N THR A 44 3.69 -0.95 -3.84
CA THR A 44 3.13 -0.21 -4.97
C THR A 44 3.73 -0.74 -6.27
N ILE A 45 2.87 -1.14 -7.20
CA ILE A 45 3.26 -1.46 -8.57
C ILE A 45 2.94 -0.26 -9.48
N PRO A 46 3.70 -0.04 -10.56
CA PRO A 46 3.38 0.99 -11.54
C PRO A 46 1.96 0.82 -12.07
N ALA A 47 1.22 1.93 -12.15
CA ALA A 47 -0.11 1.91 -12.77
C ALA A 47 0.04 1.59 -14.26
N GLN A 48 -0.76 0.65 -14.76
CA GLN A 48 -0.95 0.46 -16.19
C GLN A 48 -1.83 1.61 -16.68
N VAL A 49 -1.20 2.74 -17.04
CA VAL A 49 -1.92 3.81 -17.72
C VAL A 49 -2.01 3.43 -19.19
N GLU A 50 -3.21 3.02 -19.63
CA GLU A 50 -3.47 2.86 -21.06
C GLU A 50 -3.30 4.25 -21.71
N PRO A 51 -2.47 4.38 -22.77
CA PRO A 51 -2.26 5.68 -23.40
C PRO A 51 -3.61 6.20 -23.90
N ALA A 52 -3.92 7.46 -23.58
CA ALA A 52 -5.13 8.10 -24.07
C ALA A 52 -5.20 7.95 -25.60
N PRO A 53 -6.38 7.68 -26.18
CA PRO A 53 -6.52 7.55 -27.62
C PRO A 53 -5.97 8.82 -28.27
N SER A 54 -4.98 8.64 -29.16
CA SER A 54 -4.37 9.74 -29.91
C SER A 54 -5.48 10.56 -30.54
N ALA A 55 -5.59 11.83 -30.18
CA ALA A 55 -6.52 12.74 -30.85
C ALA A 55 -6.25 12.66 -32.37
N PRO A 56 -7.29 12.61 -33.22
CA PRO A 56 -7.08 12.51 -34.66
C PRO A 56 -6.26 13.72 -35.13
N SER A 57 -5.17 13.46 -35.86
CA SER A 57 -4.37 14.51 -36.51
C SER A 57 -5.30 15.34 -37.39
N ALA A 58 -5.52 16.61 -37.03
CA ALA A 58 -6.21 17.54 -37.89
C ALA A 58 -5.35 17.81 -39.13
N THR A 59 -5.92 17.57 -40.30
CA THR A 59 -5.38 17.78 -41.65
C THR A 59 -4.99 19.23 -41.91
#